data_AF-A0A952HHL4-F1
#
_entry.id   AF-A0A952HHL4-F1
#
_cell.length_a   1.000
_cell.length_b   1.000
_cell.length_c   1.000
_cell.angle_alpha   90.00
_cell.angle_beta   90.00
_cell.angle_gamma   90.00
#
_symmetry.space_group_name_H-M   'P 1'
#
loop_
_entity.id
_entity.type
_entity.pdbx_description
1 polymer ?
#
loop_
_entity_poly.entity_id
_entity_poly.type
_entity_poly.pdbx_seq_one_letter_code
_entity_poly.pdbx_strand_id
1 'polypeptide(L)'
;MLILLPPSETKRGGGAGSPLALDRLRFPSLNDVRREVVSAVVELASDHGSAVKALKLGPTQAGEVERNRAILTAPTMRALERYTGVLYDALDAESLS
;
A
#
# COMPACT_ATOMS: atom_id res chain seq x y z
N MET A 1 1.63 17.15 -19.61
CA MET A 1 2.08 15.76 -19.77
C MET A 1 1.86 15.02 -18.46
N LEU A 2 1.37 13.77 -18.49
CA LEU A 2 1.19 12.94 -17.30
C LEU A 2 1.97 11.63 -17.49
N ILE A 3 2.81 11.30 -16.51
CA ILE A 3 3.56 10.03 -16.47
C ILE A 3 2.83 9.09 -15.51
N LEU A 4 2.48 7.89 -15.98
CA LEU A 4 1.87 6.85 -15.16
C LEU A 4 2.91 5.77 -14.91
N LEU A 5 3.21 5.54 -13.64
CA LEU A 5 4.07 4.45 -13.20
C LEU A 5 3.23 3.36 -12.56
N PRO A 6 3.42 2.07 -12.92
CA PRO A 6 2.76 0.98 -12.22
C PRO A 6 3.30 0.87 -10.79
N PRO A 7 2.49 0.41 -9.82
CA PRO A 7 2.98 0.09 -8.49
C PRO A 7 3.95 -1.10 -8.55
N SER A 8 4.72 -1.31 -7.47
CA SER A 8 5.52 -2.53 -7.27
C SER A 8 4.91 -3.46 -6.23
N GLU A 9 5.18 -4.75 -6.37
CA GLU A 9 4.84 -5.74 -5.34
C GLU A 9 5.63 -5.46 -4.05
N THR A 10 6.94 -5.25 -4.18
CA THR A 10 7.85 -5.04 -3.05
C THR A 10 7.79 -3.61 -2.54
N LYS A 11 7.81 -3.47 -1.21
CA LYS A 11 7.61 -2.21 -0.50
C LYS A 11 8.60 -2.05 0.64
N ARG A 12 9.13 -0.84 0.84
CA ARG A 12 9.86 -0.47 2.06
C ARG A 12 8.92 -0.53 3.26
N GLY A 13 9.38 -1.10 4.36
CA GLY A 13 8.67 -1.08 5.64
C GLY A 13 8.67 0.31 6.30
N GLY A 14 7.86 0.49 7.34
CA GLY A 14 7.85 1.71 8.15
C GLY A 14 7.12 2.90 7.51
N GLY A 15 7.57 4.10 7.87
CA GLY A 15 6.94 5.38 7.54
C GLY A 15 6.98 6.32 8.74
N ALA A 16 6.92 7.63 8.48
CA ALA A 16 6.88 8.66 9.51
C ALA A 16 5.68 9.62 9.34
N GLY A 17 4.88 9.44 8.29
CA GLY A 17 3.69 10.23 8.04
C GLY A 17 2.52 9.79 8.90
N SER A 18 1.54 10.69 9.05
CA SER A 18 0.26 10.39 9.70
C SER A 18 -0.45 9.20 9.05
N PRO A 19 -1.33 8.49 9.78
CA PRO A 19 -2.13 7.41 9.22
C PRO A 19 -2.97 7.84 8.01
N LEU A 20 -3.43 6.85 7.25
CA LEU A 20 -4.18 7.05 6.01
C LEU A 20 -5.44 7.90 6.23
N ALA A 21 -5.48 9.06 5.58
CA ALA A 21 -6.63 9.95 5.53
C ALA A 21 -7.13 10.04 4.08
N LEU A 22 -8.19 9.30 3.75
CA LEU A 22 -8.69 9.16 2.37
C LEU A 22 -9.15 10.49 1.76
N ASP A 23 -9.71 11.37 2.58
CA ASP A 23 -10.14 12.72 2.24
C ASP A 23 -8.98 13.64 1.82
N ARG A 24 -7.74 13.33 2.24
CA ARG A 24 -6.52 14.07 1.86
C ARG A 24 -5.89 13.57 0.56
N LEU A 25 -6.39 12.47 -0.01
CA LEU A 25 -5.83 11.90 -1.24
C LEU A 25 -6.31 12.66 -2.48
N ARG A 26 -5.47 12.65 -3.52
CA ARG A 26 -5.84 13.14 -4.85
C ARG A 26 -7.01 12.33 -5.41
N PHE A 27 -7.80 12.97 -6.27
CA PHE A 27 -9.00 12.40 -6.91
C PHE A 27 -10.08 11.99 -5.88
N PRO A 28 -10.78 12.96 -5.26
CA PRO A 28 -11.79 12.69 -4.24
C PRO A 28 -12.95 11.81 -4.73
N SER A 29 -13.24 11.82 -6.03
CA SER A 29 -14.24 10.95 -6.65
C SER A 29 -13.96 9.45 -6.50
N LEU A 30 -12.72 9.07 -6.13
CA LEU A 30 -12.35 7.68 -5.86
C LEU A 30 -12.54 7.28 -4.39
N ASN A 31 -12.94 8.20 -3.51
CA ASN A 31 -12.97 7.94 -2.07
C ASN A 31 -13.97 6.86 -1.67
N ASP A 32 -15.11 6.76 -2.35
CA ASP A 32 -16.11 5.73 -2.05
C ASP A 32 -15.54 4.34 -2.35
N VAL A 33 -14.94 4.15 -3.52
CA VAL A 33 -14.25 2.91 -3.91
C VAL A 33 -13.07 2.61 -2.96
N ARG A 34 -12.30 3.63 -2.55
CA ARG A 34 -11.21 3.42 -1.59
C ARG A 34 -11.70 2.94 -0.23
N ARG A 35 -12.82 3.47 0.28
CA ARG A 35 -13.41 3.01 1.54
C ARG A 35 -13.86 1.56 1.44
N GLU A 36 -14.49 1.19 0.33
CA GLU A 36 -14.90 -0.19 0.06
C GLU A 36 -13.71 -1.15 0.06
N VAL A 37 -12.65 -0.83 -0.70
CA VAL A 37 -11.44 -1.66 -0.78
C VAL A 37 -10.73 -1.76 0.56
N VAL A 38 -10.62 -0.66 1.31
CA VAL A 38 -10.01 -0.67 2.66
C VAL A 38 -10.83 -1.51 3.62
N SER A 39 -12.15 -1.39 3.62
CA SER A 39 -13.02 -2.22 4.46
C SER A 39 -12.86 -3.70 4.12
N ALA A 40 -12.95 -4.04 2.83
CA ALA A 40 -12.85 -5.43 2.37
C ALA A 40 -11.49 -6.06 2.69
N VAL A 41 -10.38 -5.32 2.55
CA VAL A 41 -9.05 -5.87 2.85
C VAL A 41 -8.82 -6.05 4.34
N VAL A 42 -9.32 -5.14 5.19
CA VAL A 42 -9.24 -5.26 6.64
C VAL A 42 -10.08 -6.43 7.14
N GLU A 43 -11.30 -6.58 6.62
CA GLU A 43 -12.19 -7.70 6.93
C GLU A 43 -11.56 -9.02 6.51
N LEU A 44 -11.09 -9.13 5.25
CA LEU A 44 -10.39 -10.32 4.79
C LEU A 44 -9.19 -10.65 5.68
N ALA A 45 -8.42 -9.63 6.06
CA ALA A 45 -7.24 -9.80 6.90
C ALA A 45 -7.58 -10.25 8.32
N SER A 46 -8.83 -10.14 8.81
CA SER A 46 -9.21 -10.64 10.14
C SER A 46 -9.02 -12.16 10.26
N ASP A 47 -9.17 -12.89 9.17
CA ASP A 47 -8.82 -14.31 9.07
C ASP A 47 -7.50 -14.49 8.29
N HIS A 48 -6.45 -14.89 9.02
CA HIS A 48 -5.13 -15.05 8.43
C HIS A 48 -5.08 -16.11 7.33
N GLY A 49 -5.74 -17.26 7.52
CA GLY A 49 -5.71 -18.36 6.55
C GLY A 49 -6.47 -17.99 5.27
N SER A 50 -7.64 -17.37 5.44
CA SER A 50 -8.44 -16.87 4.31
C SER A 50 -7.70 -15.77 3.55
N ALA A 51 -7.04 -14.83 4.25
CA ALA A 51 -6.24 -13.77 3.63
C ALA A 51 -5.06 -14.31 2.83
N VAL A 52 -4.26 -15.22 3.40
CA VAL A 52 -3.13 -15.86 2.71
C VAL A 52 -3.59 -16.56 1.43
N LYS A 53 -4.70 -17.30 1.49
CA LYS A 53 -5.26 -18.01 0.35
C LYS A 53 -5.79 -17.05 -0.72
N ALA A 54 -6.61 -16.08 -0.33
CA ALA A 54 -7.27 -15.16 -1.26
C ALA A 54 -6.28 -14.22 -1.95
N LEU A 55 -5.27 -13.75 -1.23
CA LEU A 55 -4.22 -12.86 -1.74
C LEU A 55 -3.04 -13.62 -2.34
N LYS A 56 -3.09 -14.97 -2.35
CA LYS A 56 -2.04 -15.86 -2.87
C LYS A 56 -0.65 -15.56 -2.28
N LEU A 57 -0.60 -15.28 -0.98
CA LEU A 57 0.63 -14.91 -0.30
C LEU A 57 1.53 -16.14 -0.13
N GLY A 58 2.79 -16.01 -0.57
CA GLY A 58 3.81 -17.01 -0.32
C GLY A 58 4.28 -17.04 1.15
N PRO A 59 5.09 -18.03 1.55
CA PRO A 59 5.60 -18.15 2.93
C PRO A 59 6.33 -16.91 3.44
N THR A 60 7.01 -16.19 2.55
CA THR A 60 7.75 -14.95 2.85
C THR A 60 6.86 -13.71 2.99
N GLN A 61 5.57 -13.82 2.62
CA GLN A 61 4.62 -12.72 2.55
C GLN A 61 3.53 -12.79 3.61
N ALA A 62 3.60 -13.76 4.54
CA ALA A 62 2.61 -13.90 5.61
C ALA A 62 2.44 -12.63 6.46
N GLY A 63 3.50 -11.82 6.59
CA GLY A 63 3.46 -10.53 7.27
C GLY A 63 2.59 -9.46 6.59
N GLU A 64 2.23 -9.64 5.32
CA GLU A 64 1.35 -8.70 4.61
C GLU A 64 -0.09 -8.72 5.15
N VAL A 65 -0.53 -9.84 5.74
CA VAL A 65 -1.84 -9.91 6.40
C VAL A 65 -1.93 -8.91 7.55
N GLU A 66 -0.89 -8.85 8.38
CA GLU A 66 -0.88 -7.93 9.53
C GLU A 66 -0.78 -6.47 9.08
N ARG A 67 -0.04 -6.19 8.01
CA ARG A 67 -0.01 -4.86 7.38
C ARG A 67 -1.39 -4.44 6.88
N ASN A 68 -2.15 -5.36 6.28
CA ASN A 68 -3.51 -5.10 5.82
C ASN A 68 -4.46 -4.81 7.00
N ARG A 69 -4.35 -5.53 8.12
CA ARG A 69 -5.12 -5.23 9.34
C ARG A 69 -4.85 -3.82 9.87
N ALA A 70 -3.60 -3.38 9.81
CA ALA A 70 -3.16 -2.10 10.35
C ALA A 70 -3.30 -0.91 9.38
N ILE A 71 -3.93 -1.06 8.21
CA ILE A 71 -3.89 -0.05 7.14
C ILE A 71 -4.38 1.36 7.55
N LEU A 72 -5.34 1.43 8.48
CA LEU A 72 -5.93 2.69 8.97
C LEU A 72 -5.12 3.35 10.09
N THR A 73 -4.21 2.61 10.73
CA THR A 73 -3.47 3.07 11.92
C THR A 73 -1.96 3.15 11.68
N ALA A 74 -1.45 2.40 10.70
CA ALA A 74 -0.03 2.37 10.36
C ALA A 74 0.47 3.73 9.84
N PRO A 75 1.73 4.10 10.13
CA PRO A 75 2.32 5.30 9.58
C PRO A 75 2.47 5.21 8.06
N THR A 76 2.34 6.34 7.38
CA THR A 76 2.43 6.41 5.92
C THR A 76 3.80 6.89 5.44
N MET A 77 4.05 6.68 4.15
CA MET A 77 5.24 7.09 3.41
C MET A 77 4.78 7.54 2.03
N ARG A 78 5.51 8.45 1.37
CA ARG A 78 5.17 8.87 0.00
C ARG A 78 5.20 7.65 -0.91
N ALA A 79 4.22 7.51 -1.81
CA ALA A 79 4.14 6.35 -2.71
C ALA A 79 5.42 6.16 -3.53
N LEU A 80 6.09 7.26 -3.89
CA LEU A 80 7.35 7.29 -4.63
C LEU A 80 8.53 6.66 -3.84
N GLU A 81 8.52 6.75 -2.51
CA GLU A 81 9.53 6.18 -1.60
C GLU A 81 9.14 4.77 -1.13
N ARG A 82 7.84 4.43 -1.18
CA ARG A 82 7.29 3.17 -0.67
C ARG A 82 7.65 1.98 -1.55
N TYR A 83 7.51 2.11 -2.86
CA TYR A 83 7.73 1.01 -3.79
C TYR A 83 9.22 0.81 -4.10
N THR A 84 9.63 -0.44 -4.27
CA THR A 84 11.02 -0.81 -4.59
C THR A 84 11.10 -1.73 -5.80
N GLY A 85 12.30 -1.95 -6.33
CA GLY A 85 12.56 -2.86 -7.44
C GLY A 85 12.88 -2.11 -8.72
N VAL A 86 13.22 -2.85 -9.78
CA VAL A 86 13.92 -2.35 -10.98
C VAL A 86 13.43 -0.98 -11.49
N LEU A 87 12.11 -0.77 -11.61
CA LEU A 87 11.56 0.52 -12.05
C LEU A 87 11.85 1.66 -11.07
N TYR A 88 11.60 1.45 -9.78
CA TYR A 88 11.74 2.46 -8.74
C TYR A 88 13.20 2.70 -8.36
N ASP A 89 14.03 1.66 -8.43
CA ASP A 89 15.47 1.75 -8.22
C ASP A 89 16.12 2.58 -9.36
N ALA A 90 15.68 2.40 -10.61
CA ALA A 90 16.14 3.18 -11.75
C ALA A 90 15.58 4.62 -11.77
N LEU A 91 14.37 4.81 -11.23
CA LEU A 91 13.77 6.14 -11.09
C LEU A 91 14.53 7.01 -10.09
N ASP A 92 15.17 6.37 -9.09
CA ASP A 92 16.02 7.00 -8.08
C ASP A 92 15.39 8.29 -7.50
N ALA A 93 14.21 8.12 -6.91
CA ALA A 93 13.37 9.24 -6.49
C ALA A 93 14.05 10.26 -5.56
N GLU A 94 15.08 9.84 -4.83
CA GLU A 94 15.83 10.67 -3.90
C GLU A 94 16.78 11.65 -4.62
N SER A 95 17.16 11.37 -5.87
CA SER A 95 17.99 12.28 -6.67
C SER A 95 17.19 13.32 -7.47
N LEU A 96 15.86 13.29 -7.40
CA LEU A 96 14.98 14.26 -8.05
C LEU A 96 14.87 15.56 -7.23
N SER A 97 15.10 16.71 -7.88
CA SER A 97 15.07 18.07 -7.29
C SER A 97 13.79 18.83 -7.56
#